data_AF-A0A7X8T8Y6-F1
#
_entry.id   AF-A0A7X8T8Y6-F1
#
_cell.length_a   1.000
_cell.length_b   1.000
_cell.length_c   1.000
_cell.angle_alpha   90.00
_cell.angle_beta   90.00
_cell.angle_gamma   90.00
#
_symmetry.space_group_name_H-M   'P 1'
#
loop_
_entity.id
_entity.type
_entity.pdbx_description
1 polymer ?
#
loop_
_entity_poly.entity_id
_entity_poly.type
_entity_poly.pdbx_seq_one_letter_code
_entity_poly.pdbx_strand_id
1 'polypeptide(L)' 'MAESLRDRDDTHGRPVGLAVDKAGGLLIADDVGNTIWRVTAAPATQ' A
#
# COMPACT_ATOMS: atom_id res chain seq x y z
N MET A 1 -4.05 32.80 4.81
CA MET A 1 -4.63 31.65 5.51
C MET A 1 -4.67 30.47 4.54
N ALA A 2 -3.56 29.75 4.40
CA ALA A 2 -3.54 28.49 3.67
C ALA A 2 -3.50 27.41 4.76
N GLU A 3 -4.61 26.70 4.96
CA GLU A 3 -4.66 25.57 5.86
C GLU A 3 -3.79 24.46 5.28
N SER A 4 -2.85 23.98 6.10
CA SER A 4 -1.95 22.87 5.79
C SER A 4 -2.76 21.65 5.37
N LEU A 5 -2.71 21.32 4.08
CA LEU A 5 -3.31 20.10 3.57
C LEU A 5 -2.40 18.92 3.94
N ARG A 6 -2.93 18.09 4.85
CA ARG A 6 -2.67 16.65 5.01
C ARG A 6 -1.61 16.25 6.04
N ASP A 7 -2.03 16.25 7.31
CA ASP A 7 -1.65 15.16 8.21
C ASP A 7 -2.66 14.02 8.01
N ARG A 8 -2.52 13.28 6.89
CA ARG A 8 -3.20 11.99 6.75
C ARG A 8 -2.16 10.92 6.97
N ASP A 9 -2.03 10.52 8.22
CA ASP A 9 -1.21 9.41 8.67
C ASP A 9 -1.82 8.05 8.25
N ASP A 10 -2.25 7.92 6.98
CA ASP A 10 -2.75 6.69 6.35
C ASP A 10 -1.57 5.79 5.93
N THR A 11 -0.55 5.70 6.78
CA THR A 11 0.63 4.90 6.52
C THR A 11 0.31 3.46 6.91
N HIS A 12 0.16 2.60 5.89
CA HIS A 12 0.24 1.15 6.09
C HIS A 12 1.64 0.85 6.63
N GLY A 13 1.75 0.03 7.69
CA GLY A 13 2.98 -0.15 8.49
C GLY A 13 4.28 -0.33 7.68
N ARG A 14 5.45 -0.27 8.34
CA ARG A 14 6.72 -0.16 7.59
C ARG A 14 6.94 -1.42 6.76
N PRO A 15 7.15 -1.30 5.45
CA PRO A 15 7.33 -2.47 4.59
C PRO A 15 8.65 -3.15 4.91
N VAL A 16 8.60 -4.46 5.16
CA VAL A 16 9.77 -5.29 5.48
C VAL A 16 10.03 -6.40 4.46
N GLY A 17 9.05 -6.69 3.59
CA GLY A 17 9.21 -7.69 2.54
C GLY A 17 8.33 -7.40 1.33
N LEU A 18 8.83 -7.76 0.15
CA LEU A 18 8.15 -7.57 -1.14
C LEU A 18 8.21 -8.86 -1.96
N ALA A 19 7.10 -9.19 -2.63
CA ALA A 19 7.02 -10.29 -3.58
C ALA A 19 5.97 -10.01 -4.67
N VAL A 20 6.09 -10.67 -5.82
CA VAL A 20 5.05 -10.66 -6.87
C VAL A 20 4.30 -11.98 -6.82
N ASP A 21 2.97 -11.92 -6.75
CA ASP A 21 2.14 -13.11 -6.78
C ASP A 21 2.00 -13.70 -8.20
N LYS A 22 1.43 -14.91 -8.31
CA LYS A 22 1.24 -15.58 -9.60
C LYS A 22 0.28 -14.86 -10.57
N ALA A 23 -0.55 -13.96 -10.06
CA ALA A 23 -1.48 -13.14 -10.82
C ALA A 23 -0.90 -11.75 -11.17
N GLY A 24 0.36 -11.47 -10.83
CA GLY A 24 1.04 -10.21 -11.10
C GLY A 24 0.74 -9.08 -10.09
N GLY A 25 0.10 -9.38 -8.96
CA GLY A 25 -0.08 -8.43 -7.86
C GLY A 25 1.19 -8.25 -7.02
N LEU A 26 1.41 -7.05 -6.48
CA LEU A 26 2.50 -6.78 -5.54
C LEU A 26 2.03 -7.08 -4.11
N LEU A 27 2.74 -7.98 -3.43
CA LEU A 27 2.55 -8.30 -2.03
C LEU A 27 3.55 -7.50 -1.18
N ILE A 28 3.05 -6.88 -0.12
CA ILE A 28 3.83 -6.08 0.83
C ILE A 28 3.55 -6.59 2.23
N ALA A 29 4.58 -7.10 2.91
CA ALA A 29 4.50 -7.44 4.32
C ALA A 29 4.91 -6.23 5.16
N ASP A 30 4.08 -5.86 6.14
CA ASP A 30 4.40 -4.81 7.12
C ASP A 30 4.86 -5.37 8.47
N ASP A 31 5.63 -4.58 9.22
CA ASP A 31 6.19 -4.97 10.52
C ASP A 31 5.22 -4.81 11.71
N VAL A 32 4.42 -3.74 11.75
CA VAL A 32 3.56 -3.39 12.89
C VAL A 32 2.20 -4.09 12.84
N GLY A 33 1.62 -4.26 11.66
CA GLY A 33 0.27 -4.78 11.45
C GLY A 33 0.20 -6.29 11.27
N ASN A 34 1.34 -6.98 11.15
CA ASN A 34 1.40 -8.41 10.83
C ASN A 34 0.49 -8.76 9.63
N THR A 35 0.41 -7.84 8.67
CA THR A 35 -0.54 -7.87 7.55
C THR A 35 0.22 -7.93 6.24
N ILE A 36 -0.36 -8.65 5.28
CA ILE A 36 0.11 -8.66 3.89
C ILE A 36 -0.89 -7.88 3.05
N TRP A 37 -0.44 -6.76 2.50
CA TRP A 37 -1.22 -5.95 1.56
C TRP A 37 -0.98 -6.46 0.14
N ARG A 38 -2.06 -6.59 -0.62
CA ARG A 38 -2.01 -6.92 -2.04
C ARG A 38 -2.42 -5.71 -2.86
N VAL A 39 -1.47 -5.17 -3.62
CA VAL A 39 -1.69 -4.05 -4.52
C VAL A 39 -1.85 -4.57 -5.94
N THR A 40 -2.93 -4.15 -6.60
CA THR A 40 -3.20 -4.43 -8.01
C THR A 40 -3.44 -3.14 -8.76
N ALA A 41 -3.19 -3.15 -10.08
CA ALA A 41 -3.62 -2.06 -10.93
C ALA A 41 -5.14 -1.86 -10.81
N ALA A 42 -5.58 -0.60 -10.82
CA ALA A 42 -6.99 -0.30 -11.01
C ALA A 42 -7.42 -0.81 -12.40
N PRO A 43 -8.68 -1.25 -12.55
CA PRO A 43 -9.21 -1.55 -13.88
C PRO A 43 -9.04 -0.32 -14.78
N ALA A 44 -8.59 -0.55 -16.02
CA ALA A 44 -8.48 0.53 -16.98
C ALA A 44 -9.89 0.99 -17.37
N THR A 45 -10.26 2.21 -16.98
CA THR A 45 -11.40 2.90 -17.58
C THR A 45 -10.93 3.43 -18.94
N GLN A 46 -11.56 2.94 -20.01
CA GLN A 46 -11.38 3.45 -21.37
C GLN A 46 -12.25 4.68 -21.61
#